data_AF-A0A2G8E7P0-F1
#
_entry.id   AF-A0A2G8E7P0-F1
#
_cell.length_a   1.000
_cell.length_b   1.000
_cell.length_c   1.000
_cell.angle_alpha   90.00
_cell.angle_beta   90.00
_cell.angle_gamma   90.00
#
_symmetry.space_group_name_H-M   'P 1'
#
loop_
_entity.id
_entity.type
_entity.pdbx_description
1 polymer ?
#
loop_
_entity_poly.entity_id
_entity_poly.type
_entity_poly.pdbx_seq_one_letter_code
_entity_poly.pdbx_strand_id
1 'polypeptide(L)'
;MLNHEDPRVALTEFLRSIPHSLRIDEYLFIILMCLGEQPPEDLDAFEPIIEKYLYRTGYAGFGAVICTKTILDRRLSGVMLKLERAEESLRMLTNSNPDFSPHPLLSMPLKKRQYAQVLERWKALSRGALSDENLLYFEQNPQALQPVTTA
;
A
#
# COMPACT_ATOMS: atom_id res chain seq x y z
N MET A 1 12.74 12.79 -24.75
CA MET A 1 12.92 13.00 -23.30
C MET A 1 12.01 12.00 -22.61
N LEU A 2 12.56 11.10 -21.80
CA LEU A 2 11.73 10.25 -20.93
C LEU A 2 11.13 11.19 -19.87
N ASN A 3 9.81 11.32 -19.85
CA ASN A 3 9.13 12.04 -18.79
C ASN A 3 9.16 11.15 -17.55
N HIS A 4 10.09 11.42 -16.62
CA HIS A 4 10.16 10.73 -15.35
C HIS A 4 8.97 11.15 -14.48
N GLU A 5 8.19 10.18 -14.03
CA GLU A 5 7.01 10.39 -13.19
C GLU A 5 7.41 10.41 -11.72
N ASP A 6 6.92 11.37 -10.91
CA ASP A 6 7.27 11.45 -9.50
C ASP A 6 6.73 10.23 -8.73
N PRO A 7 7.60 9.35 -8.20
CA PRO A 7 7.17 8.12 -7.55
C PRO A 7 6.40 8.38 -6.24
N ARG A 8 6.58 9.54 -5.60
CA ARG A 8 5.87 9.91 -4.36
C ARG A 8 4.40 10.18 -4.64
N VAL A 9 4.14 10.92 -5.71
CA VAL A 9 2.78 11.24 -6.17
C VAL A 9 2.07 9.95 -6.58
N ALA A 10 2.72 9.15 -7.41
CA ALA A 10 2.15 7.90 -7.90
C ALA A 10 1.87 6.88 -6.78
N LEU A 11 2.74 6.78 -5.76
CA LEU A 11 2.48 5.96 -4.56
C LEU A 11 1.29 6.48 -3.75
N THR A 12 1.20 7.80 -3.55
CA THR A 12 0.10 8.41 -2.80
C THR A 12 -1.24 8.17 -3.49
N GLU A 13 -1.30 8.38 -4.80
CA GLU A 13 -2.49 8.11 -5.61
C GLU A 13 -2.86 6.63 -5.59
N PHE A 14 -1.88 5.73 -5.71
CA PHE A 14 -2.11 4.30 -5.58
C PHE A 14 -2.76 3.95 -4.24
N LEU A 15 -2.22 4.44 -3.12
CA LEU A 15 -2.75 4.19 -1.78
C LEU A 15 -4.17 4.74 -1.62
N ARG A 16 -4.44 5.97 -2.07
CA ARG A 16 -5.79 6.57 -2.09
C ARG A 16 -6.77 5.77 -2.95
N SER A 17 -6.28 5.09 -3.98
CA SER A 17 -7.10 4.26 -4.86
C SER A 17 -7.53 2.93 -4.23
N ILE A 18 -6.84 2.48 -3.17
CA ILE A 18 -7.18 1.24 -2.46
C ILE A 18 -8.55 1.42 -1.76
N PRO A 19 -9.46 0.42 -1.85
CA PRO A 19 -10.72 0.45 -1.12
C PRO A 19 -10.51 0.75 0.36
N HIS A 20 -11.30 1.65 0.94
CA HIS A 20 -11.10 2.13 2.31
C HIS A 20 -11.00 0.98 3.34
N SER A 21 -11.81 -0.07 3.17
CA SER A 21 -11.80 -1.27 4.02
C SER A 21 -10.47 -2.07 4.01
N LEU A 22 -9.59 -1.84 3.03
CA LEU A 22 -8.27 -2.45 2.93
C LEU A 22 -7.16 -1.43 3.16
N ARG A 23 -7.39 -0.16 2.81
CA ARG A 23 -6.41 0.91 2.86
C ARG A 23 -5.87 1.15 4.27
N ILE A 24 -6.74 1.06 5.28
CA ILE A 24 -6.36 1.25 6.69
C ILE A 24 -5.24 0.29 7.09
N ASP A 25 -5.33 -0.99 6.67
CA ASP A 25 -4.29 -1.97 6.96
C ASP A 25 -2.96 -1.56 6.32
N GLU A 26 -2.97 -1.16 5.05
CA GLU A 26 -1.74 -0.79 4.36
C GLU A 26 -1.10 0.47 4.94
N TYR A 27 -1.90 1.47 5.32
CA TYR A 27 -1.42 2.65 6.04
C TYR A 27 -0.82 2.28 7.41
N LEU A 28 -1.50 1.43 8.19
CA LEU A 28 -1.00 0.96 9.46
C LEU A 28 0.38 0.29 9.32
N PHE A 29 0.54 -0.56 8.29
CA PHE A 29 1.83 -1.22 8.03
C PHE A 29 2.92 -0.22 7.64
N ILE A 30 2.61 0.80 6.85
CA ILE A 30 3.60 1.83 6.50
C ILE A 30 3.97 2.66 7.75
N ILE A 31 3.00 3.08 8.57
CA ILE A 31 3.26 3.83 9.81
C ILE A 31 4.18 3.01 10.74
N LEU A 32 3.81 1.76 11.02
CA LEU A 32 4.58 0.91 11.94
C LEU A 32 5.97 0.56 11.40
N MET A 33 6.07 0.21 10.11
CA MET A 33 7.30 -0.38 9.56
C MET A 33 8.23 0.64 8.91
N CYS A 34 7.72 1.77 8.43
CA CYS A 34 8.51 2.80 7.76
C CYS A 34 8.78 4.01 8.67
N LEU A 35 7.80 4.41 9.48
CA LEU A 35 7.96 5.56 10.39
C LEU A 35 8.43 5.12 11.78
N GLY A 36 8.09 3.90 12.22
CA GLY A 36 8.38 3.43 13.57
C GLY A 36 7.58 4.19 14.64
N GLU A 37 6.50 4.84 14.23
CA GLU A 37 5.63 5.63 15.09
C GLU A 37 4.47 4.79 15.63
N GLN A 38 3.98 5.15 16.81
CA GLN A 38 2.74 4.57 17.31
C GLN A 38 1.58 5.11 16.46
N PRO A 39 0.74 4.23 15.87
CA PRO A 39 -0.37 4.67 15.05
C PRO A 39 -1.38 5.44 15.91
N PRO A 40 -1.95 6.54 15.39
CA PRO A 40 -2.99 7.27 16.11
C PRO A 40 -4.24 6.39 16.27
N GLU A 41 -5.06 6.70 17.28
CA GLU A 41 -6.35 6.02 17.45
C GLU A 41 -7.35 6.41 16.35
N ASP A 42 -7.23 7.63 15.84
CA ASP A 42 -8.05 8.15 14.75
C ASP A 42 -7.52 7.67 13.39
N LEU A 43 -8.32 6.86 12.70
CA LEU A 43 -7.99 6.30 11.39
C LEU A 43 -7.94 7.37 10.30
N ASP A 44 -8.69 8.48 10.46
CA ASP A 44 -8.69 9.58 9.50
C ASP A 44 -7.35 10.33 9.51
N ALA A 45 -6.55 10.19 10.59
CA ALA A 45 -5.22 10.76 10.69
C ALA A 45 -4.15 9.97 9.90
N PHE A 46 -4.45 8.77 9.40
CA PHE A 46 -3.45 7.93 8.73
C PHE A 46 -2.99 8.53 7.40
N GLU A 47 -3.93 8.97 6.56
CA GLU A 47 -3.61 9.52 5.24
C GLU A 47 -2.69 10.76 5.31
N PRO A 48 -2.98 11.79 6.14
CA PRO A 48 -2.08 12.93 6.33
C PRO A 48 -0.67 12.55 6.81
N ILE A 49 -0.53 11.53 7.67
CA ILE A 49 0.77 11.05 8.15
C ILE A 49 1.58 10.46 7.00
N ILE A 50 0.94 9.62 6.19
CA ILE A 50 1.57 8.96 5.04
C ILE A 50 1.96 9.98 3.97
N GLU A 51 1.11 10.96 3.67
CA GLU A 51 1.43 12.03 2.73
C GLU A 51 2.62 12.86 3.20
N LYS A 52 2.61 13.29 4.46
CA LYS A 52 3.73 14.02 5.05
C LYS A 52 5.03 13.22 4.99
N TYR A 53 4.95 11.90 5.16
CA TYR A 53 6.10 11.01 5.04
C TYR A 53 6.61 10.91 3.60
N LEU A 54 5.72 10.66 2.63
CA LEU A 54 6.09 10.49 1.22
C LEU A 54 6.54 11.80 0.56
N TYR A 55 5.94 12.95 0.90
CA TYR A 55 6.19 14.24 0.27
C TYR A 55 7.42 14.98 0.81
N ARG A 56 8.26 14.31 1.59
CA ARG A 56 9.60 14.80 1.92
C ARG A 56 10.39 15.05 0.62
N THR A 57 11.30 16.02 0.65
CA THR A 57 12.14 16.36 -0.50
C THR A 57 13.48 15.62 -0.44
N GLY A 58 14.21 15.60 -1.56
CA GLY A 58 15.56 15.06 -1.63
C GLY A 58 15.65 13.57 -1.27
N TYR A 59 16.78 13.17 -0.70
CA TYR A 59 17.02 11.78 -0.30
C TYR A 59 16.04 11.26 0.74
N ALA A 60 15.48 12.12 1.59
CA ALA A 60 14.47 11.71 2.56
C ALA A 60 13.17 11.27 1.87
N GLY A 61 12.74 12.00 0.83
CA GLY A 61 11.61 11.62 -0.01
C GLY A 61 11.87 10.35 -0.81
N PHE A 62 13.05 10.25 -1.42
CA PHE A 62 13.43 9.04 -2.15
C PHE A 62 13.49 7.81 -1.23
N GLY A 63 14.10 7.95 -0.05
CA GLY A 63 14.11 6.88 0.95
C GLY A 63 12.70 6.45 1.37
N ALA A 64 11.77 7.40 1.53
CA ALA A 64 10.38 7.11 1.83
C ALA A 64 9.70 6.27 0.73
N VAL A 65 9.98 6.57 -0.54
CA VAL A 65 9.52 5.77 -1.70
C VAL A 65 10.04 4.34 -1.62
N ILE A 66 11.35 4.15 -1.41
CA ILE A 66 11.97 2.81 -1.38
C ILE A 66 11.43 1.98 -0.22
N CYS A 67 11.33 2.56 0.98
CA CYS A 67 10.76 1.90 2.15
C CYS A 67 9.30 1.49 1.92
N THR A 68 8.47 2.42 1.44
CA THR A 68 7.05 2.17 1.16
C THR A 68 6.87 1.09 0.11
N LYS A 69 7.63 1.18 -1.00
CA LYS A 69 7.61 0.16 -2.06
C LYS A 69 7.95 -1.22 -1.52
N THR A 70 9.00 -1.32 -0.71
CA THR A 70 9.44 -2.59 -0.12
C THR A 70 8.37 -3.21 0.77
N ILE A 71 7.72 -2.39 1.62
CA ILE A 71 6.64 -2.87 2.49
C ILE A 71 5.44 -3.34 1.66
N LEU A 72 5.02 -2.56 0.66
CA LEU A 72 3.90 -2.93 -0.21
C LEU A 72 4.20 -4.18 -1.03
N ASP A 73 5.41 -4.33 -1.59
CA ASP A 73 5.84 -5.55 -2.29
C ASP A 73 5.70 -6.77 -1.37
N ARG A 74 6.18 -6.68 -0.13
CA ARG A 74 6.07 -7.77 0.85
C ARG A 74 4.61 -8.08 1.24
N ARG A 75 3.79 -7.04 1.43
CA ARG A 75 2.39 -7.16 1.85
C ARG A 75 1.54 -7.81 0.77
N LEU A 76 1.66 -7.29 -0.44
CA LEU A 76 0.91 -7.73 -1.62
C LEU A 76 1.44 -9.06 -2.17
N SER A 77 2.71 -9.40 -1.92
CA SER A 77 3.25 -10.71 -2.26
C SER A 77 2.49 -11.84 -1.56
N GLY A 78 1.93 -12.73 -2.39
CA GLY A 78 1.17 -13.88 -1.94
C GLY A 78 -0.14 -13.55 -1.22
N VAL A 79 -0.66 -12.31 -1.30
CA VAL A 79 -1.91 -11.94 -0.60
C VAL A 79 -3.09 -12.80 -1.03
N MET A 80 -3.17 -13.17 -2.31
CA MET A 80 -4.23 -14.06 -2.82
C MET A 80 -4.16 -15.45 -2.18
N LEU A 81 -2.96 -16.03 -2.08
CA LEU A 81 -2.75 -17.31 -1.43
C LEU A 81 -3.10 -17.26 0.07
N LYS A 82 -2.77 -16.15 0.74
CA LYS A 82 -3.17 -15.92 2.15
C LYS A 82 -4.69 -15.87 2.28
N LEU A 83 -5.39 -15.20 1.36
CA LEU A 83 -6.86 -15.14 1.34
C LEU A 83 -7.51 -16.50 1.04
N GLU A 84 -6.91 -17.32 0.17
CA GLU A 84 -7.37 -18.68 -0.09
C GLU A 84 -7.29 -19.55 1.17
N ARG A 85 -6.14 -19.55 1.84
CA ARG A 85 -5.95 -20.27 3.11
C ARG A 85 -6.87 -19.76 4.22
N ALA A 86 -7.07 -18.44 4.29
CA ALA A 86 -8.00 -17.85 5.24
C ALA A 86 -9.45 -18.28 4.97
N GLU A 87 -9.88 -18.34 3.71
CA GLU A 87 -11.22 -18.84 3.36
C GLU A 87 -11.40 -20.30 3.79
N GLU A 88 -10.43 -21.16 3.50
CA GLU A 88 -10.46 -22.58 3.91
C GLU A 88 -10.54 -22.72 5.43
N SER A 89 -9.73 -21.94 6.15
CA SER A 89 -9.72 -21.92 7.61
C SER A 89 -11.06 -21.44 8.18
N LEU A 90 -11.66 -20.40 7.60
CA LEU A 90 -12.98 -19.90 8.00
C LEU A 90 -14.09 -20.91 7.72
N ARG A 91 -14.03 -21.66 6.61
CA ARG A 91 -14.97 -22.74 6.31
C ARG A 91 -14.89 -23.84 7.37
N MET A 92 -13.69 -24.30 7.70
CA MET A 92 -13.50 -25.29 8.76
C MET A 92 -14.02 -24.79 10.11
N LEU A 93 -13.72 -23.55 10.47
CA LEU A 93 -14.13 -22.96 11.74
C LEU A 93 -15.66 -22.84 11.85
N THR A 94 -16.33 -22.42 10.78
CA THR A 94 -17.80 -22.31 10.70
C THR A 94 -18.48 -23.67 10.79
N ASN A 95 -17.90 -24.70 10.16
CA ASN A 95 -18.44 -26.07 10.22
C ASN A 95 -18.26 -26.71 11.61
N SER A 96 -17.16 -26.39 12.30
CA SER A 96 -16.83 -26.97 13.61
C SER A 96 -17.43 -26.20 14.79
N ASN A 97 -17.84 -24.95 14.61
CA ASN A 97 -18.37 -24.09 15.68
C ASN A 97 -19.67 -23.42 15.22
N PRO A 98 -20.85 -23.96 15.60
CA PRO A 98 -22.15 -23.42 15.21
C PRO A 98 -22.39 -21.96 15.64
N ASP A 99 -21.74 -21.53 16.74
CA ASP A 99 -21.84 -20.17 17.27
C ASP A 99 -20.90 -19.17 16.57
N PHE A 100 -20.03 -19.64 15.67
CA PHE A 100 -19.13 -18.76 14.95
C PHE A 100 -19.88 -18.01 13.84
N SER A 101 -19.72 -16.68 13.80
CA SER A 101 -20.38 -15.83 12.80
C SER A 101 -19.94 -16.21 11.38
N PRO A 102 -20.89 -16.41 10.42
CA PRO A 102 -20.55 -16.69 9.03
C PRO A 102 -20.09 -15.43 8.27
N HIS A 103 -20.25 -14.23 8.85
CA HIS A 103 -19.98 -12.96 8.17
C HIS A 103 -18.56 -12.84 7.59
N PRO A 104 -17.48 -13.22 8.30
CA PRO A 104 -16.13 -13.17 7.73
C PRO A 104 -16.00 -14.01 6.46
N LEU A 105 -16.59 -15.21 6.45
CA LEU A 105 -16.59 -16.11 5.29
C LEU A 105 -17.36 -15.51 4.12
N LEU A 106 -18.54 -14.93 4.37
CA LEU A 106 -19.36 -14.27 3.35
C LEU A 106 -18.67 -13.06 2.71
N SER A 107 -17.75 -12.40 3.44
CA SER A 107 -16.99 -11.26 2.92
C SER A 107 -15.81 -11.64 2.02
N MET A 108 -15.39 -12.91 2.01
CA MET A 108 -14.17 -13.35 1.31
C MET A 108 -14.17 -13.11 -0.21
N PRO A 109 -15.27 -13.39 -0.97
CA PRO A 109 -15.28 -13.15 -2.41
C PRO A 109 -15.05 -11.67 -2.77
N LEU A 110 -15.64 -10.75 -2.00
CA LEU A 110 -15.45 -9.32 -2.19
C LEU A 110 -14.00 -8.90 -1.91
N LYS A 111 -13.43 -9.34 -0.78
CA LYS A 111 -12.03 -9.04 -0.43
C LYS A 111 -11.05 -9.56 -1.49
N LYS A 112 -11.24 -10.78 -1.98
CA LYS A 112 -10.42 -11.36 -3.07
C LYS A 112 -10.49 -10.51 -4.34
N ARG A 113 -11.70 -10.09 -4.75
CA ARG A 113 -11.88 -9.23 -5.92
C ARG A 113 -11.19 -7.86 -5.74
N GLN A 114 -11.32 -7.26 -4.57
CA GLN A 114 -10.69 -5.98 -4.26
C GLN A 114 -9.15 -6.09 -4.32
N TYR A 115 -8.57 -7.11 -3.67
CA TYR A 115 -7.11 -7.32 -3.73
C TYR A 115 -6.61 -7.66 -5.14
N ALA A 116 -7.38 -8.39 -5.95
CA ALA A 116 -7.01 -8.62 -7.35
C ALA A 116 -6.84 -7.30 -8.12
N GLN A 117 -7.78 -6.35 -7.96
CA GLN A 117 -7.68 -5.03 -8.57
C GLN A 117 -6.50 -4.22 -8.02
N VAL A 118 -6.25 -4.28 -6.71
CA VAL A 118 -5.09 -3.62 -6.08
C VAL A 118 -3.79 -4.18 -6.66
N LEU A 119 -3.68 -5.50 -6.85
CA LEU A 119 -2.50 -6.15 -7.44
C LEU A 119 -2.27 -5.75 -8.89
N GLU A 120 -3.32 -5.61 -9.70
CA GLU A 120 -3.20 -5.13 -11.08
C GLU A 120 -2.64 -3.70 -11.12
N ARG A 121 -3.18 -2.82 -10.28
CA ARG A 121 -2.69 -1.43 -10.15
C ARG A 121 -1.25 -1.39 -9.65
N TRP A 122 -0.91 -2.22 -8.66
CA TRP A 122 0.46 -2.33 -8.16
C TRP A 122 1.42 -2.74 -9.27
N LYS A 123 1.09 -3.76 -10.06
CA LYS A 123 1.91 -4.20 -11.20
C LYS A 123 2.05 -3.15 -12.29
N ALA A 124 1.04 -2.31 -12.51
CA ALA A 124 1.14 -1.18 -13.43
C ALA A 124 2.13 -0.14 -12.88
N LEU A 125 2.01 0.20 -11.60
CA LEU A 125 2.89 1.15 -10.92
C LEU A 125 4.36 0.68 -10.92
N SER A 126 4.62 -0.60 -10.64
CA SER A 126 5.97 -1.20 -10.68
C SER A 126 6.62 -1.19 -12.07
N ARG A 127 5.83 -1.06 -13.15
CA ARG A 127 6.34 -0.95 -14.52
C ARG A 127 6.44 0.50 -15.01
N GLY A 128 5.84 1.45 -14.28
CA GLY A 128 5.84 2.88 -14.60
C GLY A 128 6.68 3.67 -13.58
N ALA A 129 6.01 4.48 -12.76
CA ALA A 129 6.65 5.35 -11.78
C ALA A 129 7.59 4.65 -10.79
N LEU A 130 7.36 3.37 -10.48
CA LEU A 130 8.21 2.59 -9.57
C LEU A 130 9.13 1.60 -10.30
N SER A 131 9.34 1.78 -11.60
CA SER A 131 10.31 1.00 -12.37
C SER A 131 11.73 1.29 -11.93
N ASP A 132 12.63 0.32 -12.09
CA ASP A 132 14.04 0.44 -11.69
C ASP A 132 14.73 1.61 -12.40
N GLU A 133 14.39 1.87 -13.67
CA GLU A 133 14.90 3.01 -14.45
C GLU A 133 14.49 4.35 -13.83
N ASN A 134 13.22 4.49 -13.44
CA ASN A 134 12.73 5.73 -12.85
C ASN A 134 13.30 5.95 -11.44
N LEU A 135 13.40 4.87 -10.65
CA LEU A 135 14.00 4.94 -9.32
C LEU A 135 15.49 5.30 -9.38
N LEU A 136 16.25 4.72 -10.33
CA LEU A 136 17.66 5.05 -10.54
C LEU A 136 17.85 6.54 -10.92
N TYR A 137 16.95 7.09 -11.73
CA TYR A 137 16.97 8.52 -12.06
C TYR A 137 16.84 9.39 -10.80
N PHE A 138 15.85 9.13 -9.94
CA PHE A 138 15.63 9.92 -8.72
C PHE A 138 16.66 9.66 -7.61
N GLU A 139 17.28 8.48 -7.59
CA GLU A 139 18.44 8.21 -6.73
C GLU A 139 19.63 9.13 -7.06
N GLN A 140 19.88 9.32 -8.35
CA GLN A 140 20.95 10.19 -8.86
C GLN A 140 20.57 11.68 -8.85
N ASN A 141 19.26 11.97 -8.90
CA ASN A 141 18.72 13.33 -8.99
C ASN A 141 17.64 13.60 -7.93
N PRO A 142 17.94 13.44 -6.62
CA PRO A 142 16.95 13.62 -5.56
C PRO A 142 16.38 15.04 -5.50
N GLN A 143 17.10 16.04 -5.99
CA GLN A 143 16.64 17.43 -6.14
C GLN A 143 15.48 17.58 -7.14
N ALA A 144 15.25 16.61 -8.03
CA ALA A 144 14.09 16.59 -8.91
C ALA A 144 12.78 16.36 -8.12
N LEU A 145 12.87 15.82 -6.89
CA LEU A 145 11.76 15.68 -5.96
C LEU A 145 11.46 17.02 -5.28
N GLN A 146 10.84 17.93 -6.03
CA GLN A 146 10.42 19.25 -5.57
C GLN A 146 9.32 19.16 -4.49
N PRO A 147 9.06 20.22 -3.70
CA PRO A 147 7.92 20.25 -2.79
C PRO A 147 6.62 19.97 -3.55
N VAL A 148 5.85 18.98 -3.10
CA VAL A 148 4.53 18.72 -3.66
C VAL A 148 3.59 19.79 -3.10
N THR A 149 3.12 20.69 -3.97
CA THR A 149 2.09 21.66 -3.61
C THR A 149 0.74 20.97 -3.70
N THR A 150 0.15 20.64 -2.55
CA THR A 150 -1.24 20.23 -2.48
C THR A 150 -2.11 21.47 -2.69
N ALA A 151 -2.88 21.49 -3.78
CA ALA A 151 -3.88 22.52 -4.06
C ALA A 151 -5.17 22.25 -3.27
#